data_AF-A0AAD8Y5N1-F1
#
_entry.id   AF-A0AAD8Y5N1-F1
#
_cell.length_a   1.000
_cell.length_b   1.000
_cell.length_c   1.000
_cell.angle_alpha   90.00
_cell.angle_beta   90.00
_cell.angle_gamma   90.00
#
_symmetry.space_group_name_H-M   'P 1'
#
loop_
_entity.id
_entity.type
_entity.pdbx_description
1 polymer ?
#
loop_
_entity_poly.entity_id
_entity_poly.type
_entity_poly.pdbx_seq_one_letter_code
_entity_poly.pdbx_strand_id
1 'polypeptide(L)'
;MRLLIAYALSAVLFICNDATAFSTQRLSNKHARQPTTQLMMTQHISRRRLMISTISSISASAGLSQSALAAPPLSAEEADNFQARFERGLRSKPARVLRQRMNIDFAVLLMRSSYNAVDELDIVAMDQFQKDFFLIRQAEYQYYSDSIGAGAMQQGDLADPNYFDFISFAQYATISREIVNPPAVFEEQQPVEVGEEQPQKFDAVVVRRDPAIKNSDLPRIHTEIVGNAILDKLIEKFGETASAIPTIEPGSRPDAVTFLAAIKQMVNLFTLSGFAWEGGASMVQGSSIKDTQFSIIFTSPATLWSGQSLAAKKAVLSNDFALKTVKAMATRAGYKVVNDSVKYKGNQEITTFSVM
;
A
#
# COMPACT_ATOMS: atom_id res chain seq x y z
N MET A 1 27.37 28.31 29.78
CA MET A 1 27.53 27.18 28.82
C MET A 1 26.50 26.07 29.07
N ARG A 2 25.21 26.43 29.13
CA ARG A 2 24.03 25.53 29.21
C ARG A 2 22.77 26.18 28.61
N LEU A 3 22.93 27.10 27.66
CA LEU A 3 21.83 27.88 27.08
C LEU A 3 21.86 27.97 25.54
N LEU A 4 22.60 27.07 24.87
CA LEU A 4 22.81 27.10 23.42
C LEU A 4 22.37 25.82 22.68
N ILE A 5 21.70 24.88 23.38
CA ILE A 5 21.21 23.61 22.78
C ILE A 5 19.70 23.66 22.46
N ALA A 6 18.95 24.64 22.98
CA ALA A 6 17.51 24.74 22.75
C ALA A 6 17.10 25.39 21.41
N TYR A 7 18.02 26.01 20.67
CA TYR A 7 17.70 26.73 19.43
C TYR A 7 18.00 25.97 18.13
N ALA A 8 18.62 24.78 18.19
CA ALA A 8 18.93 23.99 17.00
C ALA A 8 17.81 23.02 16.57
N LEU A 9 16.80 22.79 17.43
CA LEU A 9 15.69 21.85 17.16
C LEU A 9 14.43 22.51 16.57
N SER A 10 14.38 23.84 16.46
CA SER A 10 13.23 24.57 15.92
C SER A 10 13.41 25.05 14.47
N ALA A 11 14.59 24.87 13.88
CA ALA A 11 14.94 25.46 12.57
C ALA A 11 14.83 24.49 11.37
N VAL A 12 14.42 23.24 11.57
CA VAL A 12 14.24 22.24 10.48
C VAL A 12 12.75 22.03 10.12
N LEU A 13 11.84 22.76 10.77
CA LEU A 13 10.38 22.62 10.61
C LEU A 13 9.72 23.72 9.76
N PHE A 14 10.48 24.58 9.06
CA PHE A 14 9.95 25.80 8.44
C PHE A 14 10.26 26.00 6.95
N ILE A 15 10.54 24.95 6.19
CA ILE A 15 10.69 25.06 4.73
C ILE A 15 9.81 24.00 4.06
N CYS A 16 8.53 24.31 3.89
CA CYS A 16 7.63 23.75 2.84
C CYS A 16 6.23 24.38 2.96
N ASN A 17 6.14 25.70 3.15
CA ASN A 17 4.86 26.39 3.20
C ASN A 17 4.93 27.66 2.34
N ASP A 18 5.21 27.50 1.05
CA ASP A 18 5.00 28.54 0.05
C ASP A 18 4.99 27.91 -1.35
N ALA A 19 3.83 27.42 -1.76
CA ALA A 19 3.47 27.33 -3.16
C ALA A 19 1.94 27.20 -3.29
N THR A 20 1.36 28.07 -4.12
CA THR A 20 -0.01 28.07 -4.64
C THR A 20 -1.10 28.77 -3.81
N ALA A 21 -0.91 30.07 -3.63
CA ALA A 21 -2.03 31.00 -3.81
C ALA A 21 -2.28 31.20 -5.31
N PHE A 22 -3.41 30.72 -5.85
CA PHE A 22 -3.99 31.29 -7.07
C PHE A 22 -5.51 31.01 -7.19
N SER A 23 -6.28 32.08 -7.01
CA SER A 23 -7.57 32.40 -7.65
C SER A 23 -8.74 31.40 -7.52
N THR A 24 -9.63 31.69 -6.58
CA THR A 24 -11.03 31.24 -6.57
C THR A 24 -11.94 32.41 -6.98
N GLN A 25 -12.45 32.38 -8.21
CA GLN A 25 -13.62 33.16 -8.62
C GLN A 25 -14.55 32.24 -9.43
N ARG A 26 -15.71 31.89 -8.88
CA ARG A 26 -16.99 31.78 -9.61
C ARG A 26 -18.16 31.41 -8.69
N LEU A 27 -18.98 32.43 -8.46
CA LEU A 27 -20.44 32.47 -8.63
C LEU A 27 -21.29 31.25 -8.23
N SER A 28 -22.02 31.49 -7.14
CA SER A 28 -23.32 30.93 -6.79
C SER A 28 -24.28 30.78 -7.98
N ASN A 29 -24.93 29.61 -8.09
CA ASN A 29 -26.35 29.56 -8.41
C ASN A 29 -27.01 28.29 -7.85
N LYS A 30 -28.04 28.51 -7.03
CA LYS A 30 -29.02 27.52 -6.57
C LYS A 30 -30.04 27.28 -7.67
N HIS A 31 -30.52 26.04 -7.86
CA HIS A 31 -31.95 25.72 -7.97
C HIS A 31 -32.19 24.21 -7.77
N ALA A 32 -33.31 23.90 -7.13
CA ALA A 32 -33.69 22.60 -6.59
C ALA A 32 -34.72 21.87 -7.47
N ARG A 33 -34.77 20.52 -7.39
CA ARG A 33 -35.96 19.69 -7.06
C ARG A 33 -35.70 18.17 -7.27
N GLN A 34 -36.31 17.38 -6.37
CA GLN A 34 -36.26 15.93 -6.13
C GLN A 34 -37.29 15.12 -7.01
N PRO A 35 -37.73 13.87 -6.67
CA PRO A 35 -37.04 12.55 -6.56
C PRO A 35 -37.83 11.37 -7.20
N THR A 36 -37.18 10.24 -7.59
CA THR A 36 -37.66 8.82 -7.58
C THR A 36 -36.57 7.95 -8.26
N THR A 37 -36.20 6.70 -7.95
CA THR A 37 -36.78 5.57 -7.21
C THR A 37 -35.63 4.68 -6.70
N GLN A 38 -35.81 4.08 -5.52
CA GLN A 38 -34.87 3.17 -4.86
C GLN A 38 -34.66 1.85 -5.61
N LEU A 39 -33.41 1.42 -5.74
CA LEU A 39 -33.07 0.00 -5.82
C LEU A 39 -32.12 -0.30 -4.66
N MET A 40 -32.58 -1.14 -3.74
CA MET A 40 -31.83 -1.60 -2.58
C MET A 40 -30.59 -2.38 -3.04
N MET A 41 -29.41 -1.84 -2.70
CA MET A 41 -28.17 -2.60 -2.74
C MET A 41 -27.55 -2.55 -1.34
N THR A 42 -27.29 -3.75 -0.86
CA THR A 42 -27.00 -4.17 0.51
C THR A 42 -25.85 -3.40 1.14
N GLN A 43 -26.12 -2.85 2.33
CA GLN A 43 -25.15 -2.21 3.21
C GLN A 43 -24.15 -3.24 3.74
N HIS A 44 -22.88 -3.11 3.35
CA HIS A 44 -21.75 -3.36 4.24
C HIS A 44 -20.78 -2.18 4.09
N ILE A 45 -21.24 -1.03 4.59
CA ILE A 45 -20.42 0.18 4.70
C ILE A 45 -19.55 -0.01 5.94
N SER A 46 -18.25 -0.14 5.71
CA SER A 46 -17.21 -0.11 6.74
C SER A 46 -17.46 1.04 7.71
N ARG A 47 -17.64 0.69 8.99
CA ARG A 47 -17.95 1.59 10.11
C ARG A 47 -16.71 2.22 10.73
N ARG A 48 -15.60 2.36 10.00
CA ARG A 48 -14.46 3.19 10.44
C ARG A 48 -14.15 4.22 9.35
N ARG A 49 -14.82 5.37 9.41
CA ARG A 49 -14.33 6.60 8.77
C ARG A 49 -13.43 7.31 9.78
N LEU A 50 -12.18 7.54 9.43
CA LEU A 50 -11.49 8.75 9.85
C LEU A 50 -10.58 9.26 8.73
N MET A 51 -10.76 10.55 8.43
CA MET A 51 -9.94 11.34 7.53
C MET A 51 -8.54 11.52 8.11
N ILE A 52 -7.49 11.26 7.33
CA ILE A 52 -6.20 11.92 7.52
C ILE A 52 -5.71 12.41 6.16
N SER A 53 -5.94 13.70 5.91
CA SER A 53 -5.07 14.51 5.06
C SER A 53 -3.79 14.83 5.83
N THR A 54 -2.69 14.99 5.10
CA THR A 54 -1.36 15.42 5.57
C THR A 54 -0.62 14.47 6.52
N ILE A 55 0.43 13.85 5.98
CA ILE A 55 1.57 13.34 6.73
C ILE A 55 2.25 14.55 7.39
N SER A 56 1.93 14.87 8.65
CA SER A 56 2.69 15.82 9.47
C SER A 56 2.57 15.50 10.97
N SER A 57 3.74 15.44 11.62
CA SER A 57 4.00 15.55 13.07
C SER A 57 3.41 14.49 14.03
N ILE A 58 4.23 13.47 14.33
CA ILE A 58 4.06 12.63 15.53
C ILE A 58 4.51 13.45 16.74
N SER A 59 3.57 13.88 17.58
CA SER A 59 3.85 14.34 18.94
C SER A 59 4.04 13.12 19.83
N ALA A 60 5.26 12.91 20.33
CA ALA A 60 5.56 11.84 21.27
C ALA A 60 4.90 12.09 22.63
N SER A 61 3.75 11.47 22.89
CA SER A 61 3.18 11.35 24.23
C SER A 61 3.85 10.17 24.94
N ALA A 62 4.78 10.48 25.84
CA ALA A 62 5.31 9.54 26.82
C ALA A 62 4.22 9.24 27.86
N GLY A 63 3.51 8.13 27.69
CA GLY A 63 2.58 7.57 28.65
C GLY A 63 2.65 6.05 28.58
N LEU A 64 3.37 5.45 29.53
CA LEU A 64 3.46 4.00 29.67
C LEU A 64 2.10 3.46 30.17
N SER A 65 1.38 2.74 29.32
CA SER A 65 0.34 1.79 29.76
C SER A 65 0.86 0.36 29.53
N GLN A 66 0.78 -0.46 30.57
CA GLN A 66 1.21 -1.85 30.55
C GLN A 66 0.21 -2.73 29.79
N SER A 67 0.73 -3.31 28.71
CA SER A 67 0.46 -4.63 28.12
C SER A 67 -0.90 -5.30 28.36
N ALA A 68 -1.76 -5.18 27.34
CA ALA A 68 -2.72 -6.22 26.98
C ALA A 68 -2.36 -6.76 25.59
N LEU A 69 -1.68 -7.92 25.56
CA LEU A 69 -1.46 -8.83 24.41
C LEU A 69 -0.94 -8.26 23.07
N ALA A 70 -0.57 -6.98 22.96
CA ALA A 70 0.05 -6.45 21.75
C ALA A 70 1.42 -7.11 21.49
N ALA A 71 1.77 -7.34 20.21
CA ALA A 71 3.12 -7.72 19.83
C ALA A 71 4.11 -6.65 20.38
N PRO A 72 5.30 -7.06 20.85
CA PRO A 72 6.24 -6.11 21.43
C PRO A 72 6.61 -5.04 20.40
N PRO A 73 6.58 -3.75 20.78
CA PRO A 73 6.98 -2.68 19.88
C PRO A 73 8.40 -2.91 19.37
N LEU A 74 8.64 -2.58 18.10
CA LEU A 74 9.99 -2.61 17.56
C LEU A 74 10.83 -1.60 18.34
N SER A 75 11.97 -2.02 18.86
CA SER A 75 12.93 -1.05 19.40
C SER A 75 13.81 -0.48 18.28
N ALA A 76 14.36 0.72 18.48
CA ALA A 76 15.32 1.29 17.53
C ALA A 76 16.56 0.40 17.36
N GLU A 77 16.96 -0.29 18.43
CA GLU A 77 18.09 -1.23 18.43
C GLU A 77 17.79 -2.48 17.59
N GLU A 78 16.56 -3.01 17.69
CA GLU A 78 16.12 -4.13 16.85
C GLU A 78 16.03 -3.73 15.38
N ALA A 79 15.58 -2.52 15.08
CA ALA A 79 15.48 -2.00 13.73
C ALA A 79 16.86 -1.82 13.05
N ASP A 80 17.92 -1.57 13.82
CA ASP A 80 19.28 -1.27 13.30
C ASP A 80 20.41 -2.12 13.93
N ASN A 81 20.11 -3.37 14.27
CA ASN A 81 21.11 -4.28 14.83
C ASN A 81 22.16 -4.74 13.78
N PHE A 82 23.23 -5.39 14.26
CA PHE A 82 24.31 -5.88 13.40
C PHE A 82 23.84 -6.84 12.30
N GLN A 83 22.89 -7.72 12.63
CA GLN A 83 22.32 -8.66 11.66
C GLN A 83 21.52 -7.92 10.59
N ALA A 84 20.73 -6.91 10.96
CA ALA A 84 20.00 -6.05 10.05
C ALA A 84 20.96 -5.31 9.12
N ARG A 85 22.06 -4.74 9.64
CA ARG A 85 23.10 -4.07 8.84
C ARG A 85 23.79 -5.02 7.86
N PHE A 86 24.13 -6.22 8.31
CA PHE A 86 24.72 -7.26 7.46
C PHE A 86 23.75 -7.70 6.36
N GLU A 87 22.49 -7.92 6.71
CA GLU A 87 21.41 -8.21 5.76
C GLU A 87 21.24 -7.09 4.73
N ARG A 88 21.30 -5.80 5.14
CA ARG A 88 21.27 -4.67 4.20
C ARG A 88 22.41 -4.78 3.19
N GLY A 89 23.62 -5.08 3.66
CA GLY A 89 24.80 -5.22 2.80
C GLY A 89 24.68 -6.31 1.72
N LEU A 90 23.89 -7.35 1.97
CA LEU A 90 23.67 -8.45 1.02
C LEU A 90 22.50 -8.21 0.04
N ARG A 91 21.64 -7.22 0.30
CA ARG A 91 20.52 -6.90 -0.59
C ARG A 91 21.01 -6.31 -1.91
N SER A 92 20.20 -6.50 -2.96
CA SER A 92 20.43 -5.83 -4.24
C SER A 92 20.35 -4.32 -4.04
N LYS A 93 21.30 -3.60 -4.63
CA LYS A 93 21.25 -2.13 -4.60
C LYS A 93 20.08 -1.63 -5.44
N PRO A 94 19.41 -0.54 -5.03
CA PRO A 94 18.39 0.09 -5.86
C PRO A 94 18.92 0.40 -7.25
N ALA A 95 18.14 0.09 -8.28
CA ALA A 95 18.54 0.37 -9.65
C ALA A 95 18.57 1.88 -9.91
N ARG A 96 19.68 2.40 -10.42
CA ARG A 96 19.84 3.81 -10.84
C ARG A 96 19.28 4.02 -12.25
N VAL A 97 18.06 3.55 -12.47
CA VAL A 97 17.35 3.68 -13.74
C VAL A 97 16.39 4.85 -13.66
N LEU A 98 16.23 5.57 -14.78
CA LEU A 98 15.19 6.58 -14.89
C LEU A 98 13.83 5.88 -14.81
N ARG A 99 12.97 6.40 -13.94
CA ARG A 99 11.61 5.92 -13.72
C ARG A 99 10.64 7.05 -13.94
N GLN A 100 9.47 6.72 -14.46
CA GLN A 100 8.42 7.70 -14.70
C GLN A 100 7.86 8.20 -13.36
N ARG A 101 7.55 9.48 -13.28
CA ARG A 101 6.83 10.05 -12.13
C ARG A 101 5.42 9.46 -12.09
N MET A 102 5.01 8.96 -10.92
CA MET A 102 3.71 8.35 -10.74
C MET A 102 2.60 9.40 -10.68
N ASN A 103 1.40 9.03 -11.11
CA ASN A 103 0.21 9.78 -10.76
C ASN A 103 0.01 9.72 -9.23
N ILE A 104 -0.09 10.88 -8.58
CA ILE A 104 -0.15 10.97 -7.12
C ILE A 104 -1.37 10.24 -6.53
N ASP A 105 -2.54 10.34 -7.15
CA ASP A 105 -3.75 9.64 -6.66
C ASP A 105 -3.57 8.12 -6.75
N PHE A 106 -2.91 7.65 -7.80
CA PHE A 106 -2.61 6.24 -7.97
C PHE A 106 -1.59 5.76 -6.93
N ALA A 107 -0.51 6.50 -6.70
CA ALA A 107 0.46 6.19 -5.65
C ALA A 107 -0.22 6.13 -4.26
N VAL A 108 -1.08 7.11 -3.97
CA VAL A 108 -1.86 7.14 -2.72
C VAL A 108 -2.81 5.94 -2.63
N LEU A 109 -3.49 5.54 -3.71
CA LEU A 109 -4.34 4.35 -3.76
C LEU A 109 -3.55 3.08 -3.38
N LEU A 110 -2.36 2.88 -3.96
CA LEU A 110 -1.54 1.70 -3.69
C LEU A 110 -1.09 1.63 -2.21
N MET A 111 -0.62 2.76 -1.66
CA MET A 111 -0.20 2.81 -0.26
C MET A 111 -1.37 2.67 0.72
N ARG A 112 -2.50 3.34 0.45
CA ARG A 112 -3.68 3.31 1.31
C ARG A 112 -4.39 1.96 1.29
N SER A 113 -4.47 1.29 0.13
CA SER A 113 -5.07 -0.05 0.07
C SER A 113 -4.35 -1.03 0.99
N SER A 114 -3.02 -1.00 1.03
CA SER A 114 -2.23 -1.84 1.95
C SER A 114 -2.37 -1.42 3.42
N TYR A 115 -2.39 -0.11 3.70
CA TYR A 115 -2.59 0.40 5.06
C TYR A 115 -3.97 0.01 5.62
N ASN A 116 -5.03 0.24 4.84
CA ASN A 116 -6.40 -0.05 5.24
C ASN A 116 -6.63 -1.55 5.44
N ALA A 117 -5.95 -2.41 4.66
CA ALA A 117 -6.03 -3.84 4.84
C ALA A 117 -5.46 -4.32 6.20
N VAL A 118 -4.49 -3.59 6.78
CA VAL A 118 -3.95 -3.89 8.11
C VAL A 118 -4.97 -3.57 9.20
N ASP A 119 -5.59 -2.39 9.12
CA ASP A 119 -6.65 -1.95 10.04
C ASP A 119 -7.87 -2.87 9.94
N GLU A 120 -8.32 -3.18 8.73
CA GLU A 120 -9.48 -4.07 8.49
C GLU A 120 -9.26 -5.50 9.03
N LEU A 121 -8.02 -5.99 8.99
CA LEU A 121 -7.70 -7.31 9.52
C LEU A 121 -7.53 -7.34 11.04
N ASP A 122 -7.53 -6.19 11.73
CA ASP A 122 -7.28 -6.07 13.17
C ASP A 122 -6.08 -6.96 13.59
N ILE A 123 -4.90 -6.74 12.98
CA ILE A 123 -3.69 -7.51 13.29
C ILE A 123 -2.78 -6.82 14.32
N VAL A 124 -2.89 -5.50 14.44
CA VAL A 124 -2.05 -4.67 15.33
C VAL A 124 -2.78 -3.35 15.60
N ALA A 125 -2.53 -2.73 16.75
CA ALA A 125 -3.01 -1.38 17.02
C ALA A 125 -2.35 -0.36 16.08
N MET A 126 -3.11 0.62 15.57
CA MET A 126 -2.58 1.54 14.55
C MET A 126 -1.53 2.51 15.07
N ASP A 127 -1.55 2.88 16.34
CA ASP A 127 -0.48 3.65 16.94
C ASP A 127 0.83 2.84 16.99
N GLN A 128 0.74 1.53 17.25
CA GLN A 128 1.87 0.62 17.24
C GLN A 128 2.43 0.42 15.83
N PHE A 129 1.55 0.17 14.85
CA PHE A 129 1.95 0.05 13.45
C PHE A 129 2.68 1.30 12.95
N GLN A 130 2.17 2.49 13.27
CA GLN A 130 2.78 3.76 12.87
C GLN A 130 4.16 3.97 13.51
N LYS A 131 4.33 3.61 14.78
CA LYS A 131 5.63 3.65 15.47
C LYS A 131 6.63 2.71 14.80
N ASP A 132 6.25 1.46 14.55
CA ASP A 132 7.13 0.46 13.94
C ASP A 132 7.50 0.82 12.49
N PHE A 133 6.52 1.30 11.73
CA PHE A 133 6.75 1.84 10.39
C PHE A 133 7.72 3.02 10.40
N PHE A 134 7.59 3.95 11.36
CA PHE A 134 8.52 5.06 11.51
C PHE A 134 9.96 4.58 11.81
N LEU A 135 10.13 3.61 12.71
CA LEU A 135 11.44 3.08 13.07
C LEU A 135 12.11 2.33 11.91
N ILE A 136 11.36 1.50 11.18
CA ILE A 136 11.86 0.83 9.97
C ILE A 136 12.26 1.86 8.93
N ARG A 137 11.41 2.87 8.69
CA ARG A 137 11.72 3.97 7.77
C ARG A 137 13.01 4.68 8.18
N GLN A 138 13.17 5.03 9.45
CA GLN A 138 14.35 5.73 9.95
C GLN A 138 15.63 4.88 9.76
N ALA A 139 15.57 3.59 10.09
CA ALA A 139 16.71 2.68 10.00
C ALA A 139 17.16 2.40 8.55
N GLU A 140 16.24 2.48 7.59
CA GLU A 140 16.50 2.13 6.18
C GLU A 140 16.78 3.36 5.30
N TYR A 141 16.32 4.56 5.69
CA TYR A 141 16.35 5.76 4.86
C TYR A 141 17.75 6.12 4.39
N GLN A 142 18.72 6.25 5.31
CA GLN A 142 20.07 6.68 4.98
C GLN A 142 20.75 5.69 4.02
N TYR A 143 20.63 4.39 4.32
CA TYR A 143 21.20 3.33 3.48
C TYR A 143 20.62 3.35 2.06
N TYR A 144 19.30 3.50 1.93
CA TYR A 144 18.64 3.56 0.63
C TYR A 144 19.05 4.82 -0.14
N SER A 145 18.98 6.00 0.50
CA SER A 145 19.34 7.30 -0.08
C SER A 145 20.78 7.33 -0.59
N ASP A 146 21.74 6.83 0.20
CA ASP A 146 23.15 6.77 -0.20
C ASP A 146 23.38 5.81 -1.38
N SER A 147 22.58 4.76 -1.47
CA SER A 147 22.71 3.76 -2.54
C SER A 147 22.24 4.29 -3.89
N ILE A 148 21.13 5.04 -3.93
CA ILE A 148 20.63 5.68 -5.16
C ILE A 148 21.47 6.90 -5.57
N GLY A 149 21.99 7.65 -4.59
CA GLY A 149 22.79 8.86 -4.79
C GLY A 149 22.09 10.12 -4.29
N ALA A 150 22.89 11.11 -3.86
CA ALA A 150 22.39 12.36 -3.31
C ALA A 150 21.47 13.09 -4.30
N GLY A 151 20.30 13.52 -3.82
CA GLY A 151 19.30 14.23 -4.62
C GLY A 151 18.49 13.36 -5.59
N ALA A 152 18.71 12.04 -5.64
CA ALA A 152 17.96 11.14 -6.51
C ALA A 152 16.54 10.83 -6.02
N MET A 153 16.18 11.26 -4.81
CA MET A 153 14.89 11.03 -4.19
C MET A 153 14.43 12.27 -3.43
N GLN A 154 13.18 12.65 -3.60
CA GLN A 154 12.53 13.71 -2.82
C GLN A 154 11.72 13.10 -1.67
N GLN A 155 12.19 13.32 -0.43
CA GLN A 155 11.52 12.78 0.74
C GLN A 155 10.09 13.35 0.88
N GLY A 156 9.13 12.45 1.05
CA GLY A 156 7.71 12.80 1.24
C GLY A 156 6.92 12.88 -0.05
N ASP A 157 7.57 12.89 -1.21
CA ASP A 157 6.90 12.96 -2.50
C ASP A 157 6.52 11.56 -3.00
N LEU A 158 5.28 11.14 -2.73
CA LEU A 158 4.78 9.82 -3.16
C LEU A 158 4.71 9.65 -4.69
N ALA A 159 4.74 10.74 -5.47
CA ALA A 159 4.77 10.65 -6.92
C ALA A 159 6.20 10.38 -7.45
N ASP A 160 7.24 10.62 -6.64
CA ASP A 160 8.60 10.22 -6.97
C ASP A 160 8.73 8.68 -6.86
N PRO A 161 9.02 7.96 -7.95
CA PRO A 161 9.11 6.51 -7.93
C PRO A 161 10.22 5.99 -7.01
N ASN A 162 11.31 6.75 -6.78
CA ASN A 162 12.36 6.32 -5.86
C ASN A 162 11.91 6.42 -4.40
N TYR A 163 11.14 7.45 -4.05
CA TYR A 163 10.54 7.58 -2.72
C TYR A 163 9.41 6.57 -2.52
N PHE A 164 8.58 6.35 -3.54
CA PHE A 164 7.52 5.33 -3.53
C PHE A 164 8.09 3.92 -3.29
N ASP A 165 9.17 3.55 -3.98
CA ASP A 165 9.84 2.26 -3.79
C ASP A 165 10.33 2.09 -2.35
N PHE A 166 10.99 3.12 -1.81
CA PHE A 166 11.48 3.12 -0.44
C PHE A 166 10.36 3.02 0.61
N ILE A 167 9.33 3.85 0.48
CA ILE A 167 8.28 3.93 1.49
C ILE A 167 7.35 2.70 1.43
N SER A 168 7.15 2.13 0.24
CA SER A 168 6.40 0.88 0.07
C SER A 168 7.17 -0.32 0.62
N PHE A 169 8.51 -0.36 0.49
CA PHE A 169 9.35 -1.34 1.20
C PHE A 169 9.14 -1.25 2.71
N ALA A 170 9.26 -0.04 3.29
CA ALA A 170 9.12 0.14 4.73
C ALA A 170 7.73 -0.33 5.19
N GLN A 171 6.67 0.00 4.43
CA GLN A 171 5.31 -0.41 4.76
C GLN A 171 5.16 -1.93 4.73
N TYR A 172 5.56 -2.59 3.64
CA TYR A 172 5.43 -4.03 3.51
C TYR A 172 6.36 -4.81 4.46
N ALA A 173 7.50 -4.25 4.83
CA ALA A 173 8.38 -4.81 5.87
C ALA A 173 7.69 -4.78 7.24
N THR A 174 7.03 -3.66 7.61
CA THR A 174 6.21 -3.57 8.82
C THR A 174 5.05 -4.56 8.77
N ILE A 175 4.26 -4.57 7.69
CA ILE A 175 3.11 -5.49 7.57
C ILE A 175 3.57 -6.95 7.68
N SER A 176 4.67 -7.31 7.00
CA SER A 176 5.19 -8.68 7.05
C SER A 176 5.67 -9.11 8.44
N ARG A 177 6.08 -8.15 9.29
CA ARG A 177 6.40 -8.42 10.69
C ARG A 177 5.12 -8.64 11.50
N GLU A 178 4.17 -7.73 11.39
CA GLU A 178 2.94 -7.76 12.22
C GLU A 178 1.97 -8.88 11.84
N ILE A 179 1.95 -9.29 10.58
CA ILE A 179 1.00 -10.31 10.09
C ILE A 179 1.39 -11.74 10.49
N VAL A 180 2.60 -11.94 11.01
CA VAL A 180 3.10 -13.25 11.45
C VAL A 180 2.68 -13.51 12.89
N ASN A 181 1.61 -14.28 13.05
CA ASN A 181 1.03 -14.64 14.35
C ASN A 181 0.61 -13.46 15.24
N PRO A 182 -0.18 -12.50 14.72
CA PRO A 182 -0.66 -11.40 15.53
C PRO A 182 -1.62 -11.86 16.63
N PRO A 183 -1.70 -11.13 17.75
CA PRO A 183 -2.72 -11.34 18.75
C PRO A 183 -4.12 -11.19 18.12
N ALA A 184 -5.08 -11.96 18.63
CA ALA A 184 -6.48 -11.85 18.21
C ALA A 184 -7.25 -10.78 18.99
N VAL A 185 -6.71 -10.35 20.14
CA VAL A 185 -7.29 -9.33 21.01
C VAL A 185 -6.17 -8.42 21.49
N PHE A 186 -6.35 -7.10 21.35
CA PHE A 186 -5.41 -6.09 21.82
C PHE A 186 -6.16 -4.79 22.13
N GLU A 187 -5.47 -3.84 22.76
CA GLU A 187 -5.99 -2.50 23.01
C GLU A 187 -5.41 -1.51 22.00
N GLU A 188 -6.25 -0.58 21.54
CA GLU A 188 -5.89 0.49 20.62
C GLU A 188 -6.33 1.84 21.19
N GLN A 189 -5.50 2.87 20.99
CA GLN A 189 -5.86 4.25 21.31
C GLN A 189 -6.64 4.88 20.15
N GLN A 190 -7.92 5.17 20.35
CA GLN A 190 -8.76 5.79 19.32
C GLN A 190 -9.08 7.24 19.68
N PRO A 191 -9.02 8.18 18.71
CA PRO A 191 -9.31 9.58 18.97
C PRO A 191 -10.80 9.75 19.30
N VAL A 192 -11.07 10.52 20.36
CA VAL A 192 -12.42 10.93 20.74
C VAL A 192 -12.73 12.26 20.08
N GLU A 193 -13.94 12.41 19.54
CA GLU A 193 -14.42 13.71 19.07
C GLU A 193 -14.51 14.67 20.26
N VAL A 194 -13.66 15.69 20.23
CA VAL A 194 -13.65 16.79 21.20
C VAL A 194 -13.92 18.10 20.46
N GLY A 195 -14.47 19.10 21.14
CA GLY A 195 -14.71 20.42 20.53
C GLY A 195 -13.41 21.07 20.07
N GLU A 196 -13.48 21.97 19.06
CA GLU A 196 -12.33 22.57 18.36
C GLU A 196 -11.29 23.26 19.29
N GLU A 197 -11.68 23.63 20.51
CA GLU A 197 -10.82 24.29 21.50
C GLU A 197 -10.26 23.35 22.58
N GLN A 198 -10.56 22.05 22.51
CA GLN A 198 -10.11 21.06 23.50
C GLN A 198 -8.91 20.25 22.98
N PRO A 199 -7.95 19.90 23.85
CA PRO A 199 -6.88 18.96 23.49
C PRO A 199 -7.48 17.63 23.02
N GLN A 200 -6.91 17.08 21.94
CA GLN A 200 -7.31 15.77 21.43
C GLN A 200 -7.20 14.71 22.54
N LYS A 201 -8.30 14.00 22.78
CA LYS A 201 -8.36 12.88 23.72
C LYS A 201 -8.32 11.55 22.98
N PHE A 202 -7.78 10.54 23.65
CA PHE A 202 -7.71 9.17 23.15
C PHE A 202 -8.27 8.23 24.21
N ASP A 203 -9.15 7.33 23.79
CA ASP A 203 -9.70 6.28 24.64
C ASP A 203 -9.11 4.93 24.23
N ALA A 204 -8.80 4.10 25.23
CA ALA A 204 -8.39 2.72 25.01
C ALA A 204 -9.60 1.87 24.63
N VAL A 205 -9.60 1.34 23.40
CA VAL A 205 -10.64 0.47 22.87
C VAL A 205 -10.07 -0.93 22.70
N VAL A 206 -10.77 -1.93 23.25
CA VAL A 206 -10.41 -3.34 23.04
C VAL A 206 -10.87 -3.76 21.64
N VAL A 207 -9.91 -4.07 20.78
CA VAL A 207 -10.12 -4.58 19.44
C VAL A 207 -10.07 -6.11 19.48
N ARG A 208 -10.98 -6.77 18.76
CA ARG A 208 -11.08 -8.23 18.68
C ARG A 208 -11.26 -8.64 17.23
N ARG A 209 -10.27 -9.35 16.69
CA ARG A 209 -10.36 -9.94 15.35
C ARG A 209 -11.46 -10.99 15.30
N ASP A 210 -12.09 -11.13 14.14
CA ASP A 210 -13.06 -12.20 13.87
C ASP A 210 -12.43 -13.58 14.21
N PRO A 211 -13.01 -14.34 15.16
CA PRO A 211 -12.49 -15.65 15.56
C PRO A 211 -12.53 -16.70 14.44
N ALA A 212 -13.30 -16.48 13.37
CA ALA A 212 -13.32 -17.37 12.21
C ALA A 212 -12.04 -17.26 11.35
N ILE A 213 -11.29 -16.15 11.46
CA ILE A 213 -10.09 -15.90 10.67
C ILE A 213 -8.86 -16.46 11.40
N LYS A 214 -8.21 -17.46 10.80
CA LYS A 214 -6.97 -18.04 11.34
C LYS A 214 -5.76 -17.18 10.97
N ASN A 215 -4.73 -17.19 11.80
CA ASN A 215 -3.47 -16.47 11.52
C ASN A 215 -2.83 -16.88 10.20
N SER A 216 -2.96 -18.16 9.81
CA SER A 216 -2.46 -18.67 8.54
C SER A 216 -3.16 -18.09 7.31
N ASP A 217 -4.38 -17.58 7.47
CA ASP A 217 -5.17 -16.99 6.38
C ASP A 217 -4.89 -15.50 6.17
N LEU A 218 -4.31 -14.81 7.17
CA LEU A 218 -4.13 -13.35 7.14
C LEU A 218 -3.37 -12.84 5.91
N PRO A 219 -2.23 -13.45 5.50
CA PRO A 219 -1.52 -12.97 4.31
C PRO A 219 -2.35 -13.08 3.02
N ARG A 220 -3.16 -14.13 2.92
CA ARG A 220 -4.08 -14.33 1.78
C ARG A 220 -5.19 -13.28 1.81
N ILE A 221 -5.85 -13.06 2.94
CA ILE A 221 -6.96 -12.10 3.05
C ILE A 221 -6.44 -10.67 2.84
N HIS A 222 -5.27 -10.31 3.38
CA HIS A 222 -4.62 -9.02 3.10
C HIS A 222 -4.46 -8.81 1.59
N THR A 223 -3.95 -9.81 0.88
CA THR A 223 -3.78 -9.78 -0.57
C THR A 223 -5.12 -9.56 -1.30
N GLU A 224 -6.18 -10.21 -0.84
CA GLU A 224 -7.54 -10.08 -1.40
C GLU A 224 -8.12 -8.68 -1.17
N ILE A 225 -8.01 -8.12 0.03
CA ILE A 225 -8.49 -6.77 0.36
C ILE A 225 -7.78 -5.73 -0.50
N VAL A 226 -6.43 -5.78 -0.56
CA VAL A 226 -5.63 -4.84 -1.36
C VAL A 226 -5.99 -4.93 -2.84
N GLY A 227 -6.06 -6.15 -3.38
CA GLY A 227 -6.39 -6.38 -4.78
C GLY A 227 -7.78 -5.86 -5.15
N ASN A 228 -8.77 -6.11 -4.30
CA ASN A 228 -10.13 -5.61 -4.50
C ASN A 228 -10.19 -4.08 -4.46
N ALA A 229 -9.57 -3.45 -3.45
CA ALA A 229 -9.57 -2.00 -3.31
C ALA A 229 -8.96 -1.30 -4.55
N ILE A 230 -7.86 -1.85 -5.08
CA ILE A 230 -7.23 -1.31 -6.30
C ILE A 230 -8.15 -1.53 -7.50
N LEU A 231 -8.67 -2.74 -7.70
CA LEU A 231 -9.54 -3.06 -8.83
C LEU A 231 -10.81 -2.21 -8.82
N ASP A 232 -11.47 -2.06 -7.68
CA ASP A 232 -12.66 -1.22 -7.52
C ASP A 232 -12.37 0.23 -7.87
N LYS A 233 -11.25 0.77 -7.42
CA LYS A 233 -10.90 2.16 -7.75
C LYS A 233 -10.56 2.35 -9.22
N LEU A 234 -9.96 1.35 -9.87
CA LEU A 234 -9.74 1.39 -11.32
C LEU A 234 -11.05 1.34 -12.10
N ILE A 235 -11.99 0.49 -11.69
CA ILE A 235 -13.33 0.41 -12.30
C ILE A 235 -14.10 1.71 -12.08
N GLU A 236 -14.09 2.26 -10.85
CA GLU A 236 -14.74 3.53 -10.52
C GLU A 236 -14.19 4.67 -11.38
N LYS A 237 -12.87 4.77 -11.54
CA LYS A 237 -12.23 5.89 -12.24
C LYS A 237 -12.31 5.77 -13.77
N PHE A 238 -12.22 4.55 -14.31
CA PHE A 238 -12.08 4.33 -15.76
C PHE A 238 -13.25 3.61 -16.41
N GLY A 239 -14.21 3.07 -15.67
CA GLY A 239 -15.30 2.21 -16.17
C GLY A 239 -16.21 2.88 -17.20
N GLU A 240 -16.38 4.20 -17.13
CA GLU A 240 -17.17 4.98 -18.09
C GLU A 240 -16.32 5.62 -19.20
N THR A 241 -15.04 5.25 -19.29
CA THR A 241 -14.08 5.84 -20.24
C THR A 241 -13.66 4.84 -21.31
N ALA A 242 -13.03 5.31 -22.38
CA ALA A 242 -12.41 4.44 -23.39
C ALA A 242 -11.26 3.56 -22.84
N SER A 243 -10.79 3.83 -21.61
CA SER A 243 -9.76 3.04 -20.92
C SER A 243 -10.34 2.02 -19.93
N ALA A 244 -11.66 1.79 -19.94
CA ALA A 244 -12.30 0.81 -19.08
C ALA A 244 -11.68 -0.58 -19.22
N ILE A 245 -11.48 -1.26 -18.09
CA ILE A 245 -11.15 -2.69 -18.09
C ILE A 245 -12.37 -3.43 -18.66
N PRO A 246 -12.19 -4.33 -19.65
CA PRO A 246 -13.27 -5.16 -20.17
C PRO A 246 -14.10 -5.79 -19.04
N THR A 247 -15.42 -5.56 -19.06
CA THR A 247 -16.33 -6.10 -18.06
C THR A 247 -16.34 -7.62 -18.13
N ILE A 248 -16.08 -8.26 -16.99
CA ILE A 248 -16.24 -9.70 -16.84
C ILE A 248 -17.43 -9.93 -15.92
N GLU A 249 -18.45 -10.58 -16.45
CA GLU A 249 -19.64 -10.92 -15.67
C GLU A 249 -19.25 -11.81 -14.47
N PRO A 250 -19.77 -11.54 -13.26
CA PRO A 250 -19.41 -12.31 -12.08
C PRO A 250 -19.64 -13.82 -12.26
N GLY A 251 -18.60 -14.62 -12.03
CA GLY A 251 -18.67 -16.08 -12.15
C GLY A 251 -18.79 -16.62 -13.58
N SER A 252 -18.70 -15.77 -14.61
CA SER A 252 -18.89 -16.17 -16.02
C SER A 252 -17.80 -17.08 -16.58
N ARG A 253 -16.63 -17.14 -15.94
CA ARG A 253 -15.47 -17.92 -16.39
C ARG A 253 -15.16 -17.68 -17.88
N PRO A 254 -14.76 -16.44 -18.25
CA PRO A 254 -14.45 -16.10 -19.63
C PRO A 254 -13.28 -16.93 -20.17
N ASP A 255 -13.15 -17.05 -21.49
CA ASP A 255 -12.02 -17.74 -22.10
C ASP A 255 -10.67 -17.02 -21.84
N ALA A 256 -9.57 -17.71 -22.14
CA ALA A 256 -8.21 -17.22 -21.88
C ALA A 256 -7.90 -15.90 -22.62
N VAL A 257 -8.48 -15.68 -23.81
CA VAL A 257 -8.24 -14.50 -24.64
C VAL A 257 -8.97 -13.29 -24.04
N THR A 258 -10.24 -13.46 -23.66
CA THR A 258 -11.02 -12.43 -22.98
C THR A 258 -10.41 -12.07 -21.64
N PHE A 259 -9.98 -13.07 -20.85
CA PHE A 259 -9.34 -12.81 -19.56
C PHE A 259 -7.99 -12.09 -19.74
N LEU A 260 -7.18 -12.50 -20.72
CA LEU A 260 -5.93 -11.80 -21.06
C LEU A 260 -6.18 -10.34 -21.47
N ALA A 261 -7.25 -10.06 -22.22
CA ALA A 261 -7.58 -8.69 -22.63
C ALA A 261 -7.86 -7.80 -21.40
N ALA A 262 -8.56 -8.32 -20.40
CA ALA A 262 -8.78 -7.62 -19.13
C ALA A 262 -7.48 -7.38 -18.36
N ILE A 263 -6.60 -8.39 -18.28
CA ILE A 263 -5.29 -8.26 -17.65
C ILE A 263 -4.43 -7.21 -18.37
N LYS A 264 -4.37 -7.25 -19.70
CA LYS A 264 -3.63 -6.27 -20.53
C LYS A 264 -4.11 -4.86 -20.26
N GLN A 265 -5.42 -4.64 -20.20
CA GLN A 265 -5.96 -3.31 -19.94
C GLN A 265 -5.63 -2.83 -18.53
N MET A 266 -5.70 -3.70 -17.52
CA MET A 266 -5.29 -3.36 -16.15
C MET A 266 -3.78 -3.02 -16.09
N VAL A 267 -2.92 -3.78 -16.77
CA VAL A 267 -1.49 -3.48 -16.87
C VAL A 267 -1.24 -2.14 -17.57
N ASN A 268 -1.98 -1.84 -18.64
CA ASN A 268 -1.92 -0.54 -19.32
C ASN A 268 -2.27 0.61 -18.38
N LEU A 269 -3.30 0.46 -17.53
CA LEU A 269 -3.68 1.49 -16.56
C LEU A 269 -2.59 1.73 -15.50
N PHE A 270 -1.89 0.68 -15.06
CA PHE A 270 -0.73 0.80 -14.18
C PHE A 270 0.39 1.59 -14.86
N THR A 271 0.76 1.21 -16.08
CA THR A 271 1.81 1.88 -16.86
C THR A 271 1.46 3.35 -17.16
N LEU A 272 0.22 3.62 -17.60
CA LEU A 272 -0.27 4.99 -17.84
C LEU A 272 -0.27 5.85 -16.57
N SER A 273 -0.46 5.24 -15.41
CA SER A 273 -0.38 5.91 -14.11
C SER A 273 1.07 6.11 -13.62
N GLY A 274 2.06 5.79 -14.45
CA GLY A 274 3.49 5.94 -14.16
C GLY A 274 4.07 4.88 -13.24
N PHE A 275 3.36 3.75 -13.01
CA PHE A 275 3.85 2.69 -12.13
C PHE A 275 5.13 2.02 -12.64
N ALA A 276 5.30 1.95 -13.96
CA ALA A 276 6.45 1.33 -14.60
C ALA A 276 6.76 2.05 -15.90
N TRP A 277 8.00 1.90 -16.39
CA TRP A 277 8.41 2.46 -17.68
C TRP A 277 7.68 1.79 -18.84
N GLU A 278 7.54 0.47 -18.75
CA GLU A 278 6.81 -0.36 -19.71
C GLU A 278 6.10 -1.47 -18.96
N GLY A 279 4.91 -1.85 -19.43
CA GLY A 279 4.13 -2.96 -18.89
C GLY A 279 3.57 -3.81 -20.03
N GLY A 280 3.55 -5.12 -19.85
CA GLY A 280 2.97 -6.05 -20.81
C GLY A 280 2.37 -7.27 -20.14
N ALA A 281 1.34 -7.84 -20.76
CA ALA A 281 0.78 -9.13 -20.36
C ALA A 281 0.65 -10.08 -21.56
N SER A 282 0.96 -11.36 -21.33
CA SER A 282 0.96 -12.40 -22.36
C SER A 282 0.55 -13.77 -21.81
N MET A 283 0.22 -14.71 -22.69
CA MET A 283 0.08 -16.13 -22.38
C MET A 283 1.38 -16.84 -22.76
N VAL A 284 1.95 -17.62 -21.84
CA VAL A 284 3.25 -18.29 -22.02
C VAL A 284 3.07 -19.70 -22.59
N GLN A 285 2.07 -20.44 -22.12
CA GLN A 285 1.69 -21.79 -22.57
C GLN A 285 0.17 -21.95 -22.45
N GLY A 286 -0.45 -22.84 -23.24
CA GLY A 286 -1.83 -23.33 -23.04
C GLY A 286 -2.72 -23.32 -24.30
N SER A 287 -3.44 -24.42 -24.56
CA SER A 287 -4.54 -24.53 -25.54
C SER A 287 -5.92 -24.33 -24.91
N SER A 288 -6.02 -24.40 -23.57
CA SER A 288 -7.21 -24.18 -22.75
C SER A 288 -6.86 -23.31 -21.55
N ILE A 289 -7.81 -22.57 -20.98
CA ILE A 289 -7.53 -21.61 -19.89
C ILE A 289 -6.91 -22.27 -18.63
N LYS A 290 -7.24 -23.54 -18.36
CA LYS A 290 -6.70 -24.30 -17.22
C LYS A 290 -5.23 -24.69 -17.42
N ASP A 291 -4.83 -24.83 -18.68
CA ASP A 291 -3.44 -25.08 -19.08
C ASP A 291 -2.72 -23.77 -19.41
N THR A 292 -3.43 -22.63 -19.33
CA THR A 292 -2.88 -21.33 -19.65
C THR A 292 -2.10 -20.76 -18.49
N GLN A 293 -0.81 -20.52 -18.71
CA GLN A 293 -0.01 -19.67 -17.83
C GLN A 293 0.00 -18.25 -18.38
N PHE A 294 -0.39 -17.30 -17.55
CA PHE A 294 -0.33 -15.87 -17.82
C PHE A 294 0.97 -15.30 -17.26
N SER A 295 1.51 -14.29 -17.95
CA SER A 295 2.68 -13.53 -17.51
C SER A 295 2.40 -12.04 -17.60
N ILE A 296 2.72 -11.31 -16.54
CA ILE A 296 2.78 -9.85 -16.49
C ILE A 296 4.24 -9.45 -16.31
N ILE A 297 4.72 -8.51 -17.12
CA ILE A 297 6.08 -7.99 -17.04
C ILE A 297 5.99 -6.48 -16.90
N PHE A 298 6.66 -5.94 -15.89
CA PHE A 298 6.94 -4.51 -15.78
C PHE A 298 8.43 -4.25 -15.87
N THR A 299 8.80 -3.29 -16.71
CA THR A 299 10.17 -2.78 -16.81
C THR A 299 10.30 -1.54 -15.93
N SER A 300 11.29 -1.55 -15.04
CA SER A 300 11.58 -0.51 -14.05
C SER A 300 10.34 -0.08 -13.23
N PRO A 301 9.61 -1.00 -12.57
CA PRO A 301 8.46 -0.62 -11.76
C PRO A 301 8.87 0.24 -10.55
N ALA A 302 7.90 0.97 -10.02
CA ALA A 302 8.03 1.80 -8.83
C ALA A 302 8.26 0.98 -7.55
N THR A 303 8.08 -0.35 -7.60
CA THR A 303 8.32 -1.30 -6.49
C THR A 303 9.50 -2.24 -6.73
N LEU A 304 10.39 -1.92 -7.69
CA LEU A 304 11.46 -2.84 -8.10
C LEU A 304 12.39 -3.21 -6.93
N TRP A 305 12.95 -2.22 -6.23
CA TRP A 305 13.91 -2.49 -5.15
C TRP A 305 13.21 -3.03 -3.90
N SER A 306 12.03 -2.52 -3.58
CA SER A 306 11.22 -2.99 -2.45
C SER A 306 10.87 -4.46 -2.61
N GLY A 307 10.39 -4.85 -3.78
CA GLY A 307 10.10 -6.24 -4.13
C GLY A 307 11.32 -7.15 -4.01
N GLN A 308 12.45 -6.76 -4.61
CA GLN A 308 13.72 -7.49 -4.50
C GLN A 308 14.18 -7.62 -3.04
N SER A 309 14.08 -6.54 -2.28
CA SER A 309 14.50 -6.50 -0.89
C SER A 309 13.65 -7.41 -0.02
N LEU A 310 12.32 -7.34 -0.14
CA LEU A 310 11.38 -8.18 0.60
C LEU A 310 11.57 -9.67 0.26
N ALA A 311 11.79 -10.00 -1.01
CA ALA A 311 12.12 -11.35 -1.43
C ALA A 311 13.42 -11.85 -0.78
N ALA A 312 14.46 -11.01 -0.70
CA ALA A 312 15.71 -11.33 0.00
C ALA A 312 15.50 -11.53 1.52
N LYS A 313 14.61 -10.75 2.16
CA LYS A 313 14.24 -10.93 3.58
C LYS A 313 13.34 -12.15 3.81
N LYS A 314 12.91 -12.85 2.74
CA LYS A 314 11.87 -13.90 2.79
C LYS A 314 10.59 -13.42 3.48
N ALA A 315 10.20 -12.18 3.19
CA ALA A 315 8.97 -11.59 3.72
C ALA A 315 7.74 -12.46 3.35
N VAL A 316 6.79 -12.56 4.27
CA VAL A 316 5.57 -13.35 4.08
C VAL A 316 4.66 -12.73 3.00
N LEU A 317 4.70 -11.41 2.85
CA LEU A 317 3.99 -10.69 1.81
C LEU A 317 4.96 -10.12 0.78
N SER A 318 4.61 -10.31 -0.49
CA SER A 318 5.23 -9.67 -1.63
C SER A 318 4.62 -8.28 -1.89
N ASN A 319 5.42 -7.33 -2.37
CA ASN A 319 4.97 -5.99 -2.77
C ASN A 319 4.58 -5.95 -4.27
N ASP A 320 3.56 -6.73 -4.65
CA ASP A 320 3.15 -7.00 -6.05
C ASP A 320 1.73 -6.54 -6.41
N PHE A 321 1.48 -5.23 -6.36
CA PHE A 321 0.13 -4.66 -6.56
C PHE A 321 -0.63 -5.20 -7.79
N ALA A 322 0.05 -5.45 -8.91
CA ALA A 322 -0.58 -6.02 -10.10
C ALA A 322 -1.06 -7.45 -9.88
N LEU A 323 -0.26 -8.33 -9.24
CA LEU A 323 -0.68 -9.70 -8.93
C LEU A 323 -1.89 -9.70 -8.00
N LYS A 324 -1.89 -8.84 -6.97
CA LYS A 324 -3.05 -8.68 -6.07
C LYS A 324 -4.31 -8.28 -6.85
N THR A 325 -4.18 -7.32 -7.75
CA THR A 325 -5.27 -6.83 -8.60
C THR A 325 -5.79 -7.93 -9.54
N VAL A 326 -4.90 -8.74 -10.14
CA VAL A 326 -5.30 -9.90 -10.94
C VAL A 326 -6.03 -10.93 -10.09
N LYS A 327 -5.54 -11.23 -8.88
CA LYS A 327 -6.20 -12.20 -7.98
C LYS A 327 -7.65 -11.79 -7.70
N ALA A 328 -7.89 -10.50 -7.47
CA ALA A 328 -9.24 -9.95 -7.34
C ALA A 328 -10.05 -10.11 -8.64
N MET A 329 -9.48 -9.77 -9.80
CA MET A 329 -10.14 -9.90 -11.10
C MET A 329 -10.50 -11.36 -11.43
N ALA A 330 -9.59 -12.30 -11.21
CA ALA A 330 -9.80 -13.73 -11.40
C ALA A 330 -10.92 -14.24 -10.50
N THR A 331 -10.92 -13.83 -9.22
CA THR A 331 -11.96 -14.21 -8.25
C THR A 331 -13.34 -13.74 -8.72
N ARG A 332 -13.46 -12.49 -9.19
CA ARG A 332 -14.73 -11.97 -9.76
C ARG A 332 -15.14 -12.74 -11.01
N ALA A 333 -14.18 -13.13 -11.84
CA ALA A 333 -14.41 -13.94 -13.03
C ALA A 333 -14.83 -15.40 -12.72
N GLY A 334 -14.80 -15.84 -11.46
CA GLY A 334 -15.12 -17.22 -11.06
C GLY A 334 -13.94 -18.19 -11.15
N TYR A 335 -12.72 -17.64 -11.22
CA TYR A 335 -11.47 -18.38 -11.23
C TYR A 335 -10.71 -18.24 -9.91
N LYS A 336 -9.83 -19.21 -9.63
CA LYS A 336 -8.83 -19.08 -8.57
C LYS A 336 -7.44 -19.00 -9.19
N VAL A 337 -6.66 -17.99 -8.81
CA VAL A 337 -5.24 -17.92 -9.19
C VAL A 337 -4.45 -19.00 -8.43
N VAL A 338 -3.61 -19.74 -9.15
CA VAL A 338 -2.73 -20.79 -8.63
C VAL A 338 -1.36 -20.71 -9.27
N ASN A 339 -0.37 -21.32 -8.60
CA ASN A 339 1.02 -21.38 -9.07
C ASN A 339 1.60 -19.99 -9.41
N ASP A 340 1.21 -18.97 -8.64
CA ASP A 340 1.73 -17.63 -8.84
C ASP A 340 3.18 -17.49 -8.33
N SER A 341 3.96 -16.69 -9.05
CA SER A 341 5.35 -16.39 -8.72
C SER A 341 5.70 -14.99 -9.22
N VAL A 342 6.42 -14.24 -8.39
CA VAL A 342 7.02 -12.96 -8.76
C VAL A 342 8.54 -13.13 -8.76
N LYS A 343 9.17 -12.80 -9.88
CA LYS A 343 10.62 -12.89 -10.06
C LYS A 343 11.17 -11.56 -10.54
N TYR A 344 12.39 -11.27 -10.11
CA TYR A 344 13.09 -10.05 -10.51
C TYR A 344 14.29 -10.42 -11.38
N LYS A 345 14.38 -9.84 -12.57
CA LYS A 345 15.49 -10.06 -13.50
C LYS A 345 15.98 -8.73 -14.05
N GLY A 346 17.16 -8.30 -13.62
CA GLY A 346 17.67 -6.97 -13.95
C GLY A 346 16.74 -5.88 -13.42
N ASN A 347 16.20 -5.06 -14.32
CA ASN A 347 15.21 -4.04 -13.99
C ASN A 347 13.75 -4.48 -14.19
N GLN A 348 13.50 -5.77 -14.43
CA GLN A 348 12.15 -6.28 -14.68
C GLN A 348 11.57 -6.98 -13.45
N GLU A 349 10.29 -6.74 -13.21
CA GLU A 349 9.43 -7.60 -12.39
C GLU A 349 8.61 -8.48 -13.34
N ILE A 350 8.69 -9.79 -13.16
CA ILE A 350 8.01 -10.80 -13.97
C ILE A 350 7.12 -11.59 -13.04
N THR A 351 5.82 -11.43 -13.21
CA THR A 351 4.78 -12.15 -12.49
C THR A 351 4.21 -13.23 -13.40
N THR A 352 4.23 -14.49 -12.99
CA THR A 352 3.61 -15.61 -13.71
C THR A 352 2.57 -16.28 -12.84
N PHE A 353 1.44 -16.70 -13.41
CA PHE A 353 0.39 -17.41 -12.68
C PHE A 353 -0.51 -18.21 -13.62
N SER A 354 -1.27 -19.15 -13.06
CA SER A 354 -2.33 -19.90 -13.75
C SER A 354 -3.67 -19.67 -13.06
N VAL A 355 -4.77 -20.07 -13.71
CA VAL A 355 -6.12 -19.99 -13.14
C VAL A 355 -6.82 -21.34 -13.20
N MET A 356 -7.69 -21.63 -12.22
CA MET A 356 -8.48 -22.86 -12.14
C MET A 356 -9.96 -22.63 -11.87
#